data_AF-A0A840IFL8-F1
#
_entry.id   AF-A0A840IFL8-F1
#
_cell.length_a   1.000
_cell.length_b   1.000
_cell.length_c   1.000
_cell.angle_alpha   90.00
_cell.angle_beta   90.00
_cell.angle_gamma   90.00
#
_symmetry.space_group_name_H-M   'P 1'
#
loop_
_entity.id
_entity.type
_entity.pdbx_description
1 polymer ?
#
loop_
_entity_poly.entity_id
_entity_poly.type
_entity_poly.pdbx_seq_one_letter_code
_entity_poly.pdbx_strand_id
1 'polypeptide(L)'
;MSAATLVLATVREDVADYVGAVFTVYLICIFAYVVLSILFAVGVRPSYSRWTSAIFDFLRQVVEPYLNLFRRFLPNLGPFDLSPMVATFVLIIVWQIVVGLIAG
;
A
#
# COMPACT_ATOMS: atom_id res chain seq x y z
N MET A 1 -26.38 28.84 -0.89
CA MET A 1 -25.01 28.41 -1.26
C MET A 1 -24.71 29.01 -2.62
N SER A 2 -23.59 29.70 -2.82
CA SER A 2 -23.28 30.31 -4.12
C SER A 2 -22.74 29.24 -5.08
N ALA A 3 -22.86 29.45 -6.40
CA ALA A 3 -22.30 28.53 -7.40
C ALA A 3 -20.79 28.28 -7.17
N ALA A 4 -20.05 29.30 -6.72
CA ALA A 4 -18.64 29.17 -6.36
C ALA A 4 -18.40 28.22 -5.17
N THR A 5 -19.32 28.16 -4.20
CA THR A 5 -19.19 27.25 -3.05
C THR A 5 -19.40 25.79 -3.44
N LEU A 6 -20.29 25.53 -4.41
CA LEU A 6 -20.53 24.19 -4.93
C LEU A 6 -19.34 23.66 -5.74
N VAL A 7 -18.73 24.50 -6.59
CA VAL A 7 -17.53 24.11 -7.37
C VAL A 7 -16.34 23.80 -6.46
N LEU A 8 -16.14 24.59 -5.40
CA LEU A 8 -15.07 24.31 -4.45
C LEU A 8 -15.31 23.00 -3.69
N ALA A 9 -16.56 22.68 -3.35
CA ALA A 9 -16.89 21.42 -2.70
C ALA A 9 -16.59 20.20 -3.59
N THR A 10 -17.00 20.23 -4.87
CA THR A 10 -16.75 19.10 -5.80
C THR A 10 -15.27 18.90 -6.07
N VAL A 11 -14.49 19.97 -6.23
CA VAL A 11 -13.03 19.84 -6.45
C VAL A 11 -12.34 19.21 -5.25
N ARG A 12 -12.78 19.55 -4.02
CA ARG A 12 -12.21 18.94 -2.80
C ARG A 12 -12.53 17.45 -2.70
N GLU A 13 -13.75 17.07 -3.05
CA GLU A 13 -14.17 15.66 -3.11
C GLU A 13 -13.34 14.90 -4.16
N ASP A 14 -13.19 15.44 -5.37
CA ASP A 14 -12.39 14.82 -6.43
C ASP A 14 -10.92 14.60 -6.00
N VAL A 15 -10.33 15.57 -5.30
CA VAL A 15 -8.96 15.45 -4.77
C VAL A 15 -8.89 14.40 -3.67
N ALA A 16 -9.87 14.36 -2.77
CA ALA A 16 -9.93 13.37 -1.69
C ALA A 16 -10.03 11.94 -2.25
N ASP A 17 -10.88 11.75 -3.26
CA ASP A 17 -11.08 10.47 -3.93
C ASP A 17 -9.81 10.02 -4.68
N TYR A 18 -9.15 10.94 -5.38
CA TYR A 18 -7.87 10.65 -6.05
C TYR A 18 -6.80 10.21 -5.05
N VAL A 19 -6.66 10.92 -3.94
CA VAL A 19 -5.71 10.56 -2.88
C VAL A 19 -6.06 9.20 -2.26
N GLY A 20 -7.35 8.94 -2.02
CA GLY A 20 -7.82 7.64 -1.55
C GLY A 20 -7.51 6.49 -2.52
N ALA A 21 -7.63 6.74 -3.82
CA ALA A 21 -7.26 5.77 -4.85
C ALA A 21 -5.76 5.43 -4.78
N VAL A 22 -4.88 6.41 -4.55
CA VAL A 22 -3.43 6.17 -4.38
C VAL A 22 -3.16 5.29 -3.17
N PHE A 23 -3.79 5.55 -2.03
CA PHE A 23 -3.68 4.69 -0.84
C PHE A 23 -4.15 3.27 -1.11
N THR A 24 -5.25 3.12 -1.86
CA THR A 24 -5.82 1.81 -2.23
C THR A 24 -4.86 1.03 -3.12
N VAL A 25 -4.30 1.66 -4.15
CA VAL A 25 -3.30 1.04 -5.03
C VAL A 25 -2.07 0.60 -4.24
N TYR A 26 -1.59 1.45 -3.32
CA TYR A 26 -0.44 1.10 -2.49
C TYR A 26 -0.74 -0.08 -1.56
N LEU A 27 -1.93 -0.15 -0.98
CA LEU A 27 -2.38 -1.27 -0.16
C LEU A 27 -2.45 -2.58 -0.97
N ILE A 28 -2.92 -2.51 -2.22
CA ILE A 28 -2.89 -3.66 -3.15
C ILE A 28 -1.45 -4.11 -3.42
N CYS A 29 -0.50 -3.18 -3.62
CA CYS A 29 0.92 -3.52 -3.80
C CYS A 29 1.50 -4.24 -2.58
N ILE A 30 1.22 -3.76 -1.36
CA ILE A 30 1.65 -4.42 -0.12
C ILE A 30 1.07 -5.84 -0.06
N PHE A 31 -0.23 -5.98 -0.30
CA PHE A 31 -0.89 -7.28 -0.27
C PHE A 31 -0.30 -8.26 -1.31
N ALA A 32 -0.11 -7.81 -2.55
CA ALA A 32 0.50 -8.61 -3.61
C ALA A 32 1.93 -9.05 -3.24
N TYR A 33 2.74 -8.15 -2.65
CA TYR A 33 4.08 -8.46 -2.19
C TYR A 33 4.08 -9.55 -1.10
N VAL A 34 3.18 -9.45 -0.12
CA VAL A 34 3.04 -10.45 0.95
C VAL A 34 2.65 -11.82 0.40
N VAL A 35 1.64 -11.86 -0.49
CA VAL A 35 1.21 -13.10 -1.12
C VAL A 35 2.36 -13.74 -1.89
N LEU A 36 3.08 -12.97 -2.72
CA LEU A 36 4.23 -13.48 -3.47
C LEU A 36 5.35 -13.98 -2.54
N SER A 37 5.64 -13.26 -1.44
CA SER A 37 6.62 -13.67 -0.44
C SER A 37 6.27 -15.02 0.18
N ILE A 38 5.00 -15.23 0.55
CA ILE A 38 4.52 -16.50 1.11
C ILE A 38 4.58 -17.62 0.06
N LEU A 39 4.16 -17.34 -1.18
CA LEU A 39 4.23 -18.32 -2.27
C LEU A 39 5.67 -18.83 -2.47
N PHE A 40 6.65 -17.93 -2.45
CA PHE A 40 8.07 -18.31 -2.55
C PHE A 40 8.56 -19.07 -1.33
N ALA A 41 8.12 -18.70 -0.12
CA ALA A 41 8.47 -19.40 1.12
C ALA A 41 7.95 -20.84 1.15
N VAL A 42 6.78 -21.11 0.58
CA VAL A 42 6.17 -22.46 0.47
C VAL A 42 6.78 -23.28 -0.68
N GLY A 43 7.72 -22.71 -1.44
CA GLY A 43 8.41 -23.40 -2.52
C GLY A 43 7.67 -23.36 -3.87
N VAL A 44 6.60 -22.56 -3.99
CA VAL A 44 5.94 -22.30 -5.26
C VAL A 44 6.84 -21.38 -6.08
N ARG A 45 7.67 -21.97 -6.94
CA ARG A 45 8.48 -21.21 -7.90
C ARG A 45 7.62 -20.94 -9.13
N PRO A 46 7.27 -19.68 -9.43
CA PRO A 46 6.62 -19.38 -10.69
C PRO A 46 7.53 -19.85 -11.83
N SER A 47 6.91 -20.34 -12.91
CA SER A 47 7.63 -20.64 -14.15
C SER A 47 8.52 -19.44 -14.49
N TYR A 48 9.77 -19.71 -14.87
CA TYR A 48 10.85 -18.73 -15.06
C TYR A 48 10.50 -17.76 -16.19
N SER A 49 9.59 -16.82 -15.92
CA SER A 49 9.07 -15.85 -16.87
C SER A 49 9.66 -14.50 -16.51
N ARG A 50 10.19 -13.78 -17.51
CA ARG A 50 10.74 -12.44 -17.29
C ARG A 50 9.72 -11.48 -16.66
N TRP A 51 8.43 -11.70 -16.93
CA TRP A 51 7.32 -10.91 -16.41
C TRP A 51 7.10 -11.08 -14.90
N THR A 52 7.13 -12.31 -14.38
CA THR A 52 6.96 -12.56 -12.95
C THR A 52 8.10 -11.98 -12.13
N SER A 53 9.35 -12.09 -12.61
CA SER A 53 10.49 -11.44 -11.97
C SER A 53 10.37 -9.92 -11.98
N ALA A 54 9.98 -9.31 -13.11
CA ALA A 54 9.81 -7.86 -13.21
C ALA A 54 8.75 -7.33 -12.24
N ILE A 55 7.60 -8.00 -12.13
CA ILE A 55 6.53 -7.61 -11.19
C ILE A 55 7.00 -7.73 -9.75
N PHE A 56 7.68 -8.82 -9.40
CA PHE A 56 8.19 -9.01 -8.04
C PHE A 56 9.25 -7.96 -7.68
N ASP A 57 10.19 -7.68 -8.58
CA ASP A 57 11.20 -6.65 -8.37
C ASP A 57 10.61 -5.26 -8.24
N PHE A 58 9.57 -4.95 -9.02
CA PHE A 58 8.82 -3.69 -8.88
C PHE A 58 8.15 -3.60 -7.50
N LEU A 59 7.39 -4.62 -7.11
CA LEU A 59 6.71 -4.64 -5.82
C LEU A 59 7.70 -4.53 -4.68
N ARG A 60 8.83 -5.25 -4.75
CA ARG A 60 9.91 -5.17 -3.79
C ARG A 60 10.46 -3.75 -3.69
N GLN A 61 10.80 -3.11 -4.80
CA GLN A 61 11.34 -1.74 -4.79
C GLN A 61 10.37 -0.71 -4.20
N VAL A 62 9.06 -0.89 -4.39
CA VAL A 62 8.02 0.04 -3.93
C VAL A 62 7.62 -0.21 -2.47
N VAL A 63 7.50 -1.48 -2.07
CA VAL A 63 6.94 -1.88 -0.76
C VAL A 63 8.05 -2.04 0.29
N GLU A 64 9.23 -2.54 -0.07
CA GLU A 64 10.29 -2.88 0.87
C GLU A 64 10.83 -1.67 1.68
N PRO A 65 11.00 -0.46 1.12
CA PRO A 65 11.42 0.70 1.92
C PRO A 65 10.44 1.03 3.05
N TYR A 66 9.14 0.90 2.79
CA TYR A 66 8.09 1.14 3.79
C TYR A 66 8.07 0.03 4.85
N LEU A 67 8.13 -1.24 4.44
CA LEU A 67 8.21 -2.36 5.38
C LEU A 67 9.48 -2.31 6.24
N ASN A 68 10.62 -1.92 5.66
CA ASN A 68 11.89 -1.79 6.36
C ASN A 68 11.84 -0.77 7.50
N LEU A 69 10.98 0.26 7.42
CA LEU A 69 10.77 1.19 8.52
C LEU A 69 10.21 0.46 9.76
N PHE A 70 9.26 -0.46 9.56
CA PHE A 70 8.65 -1.24 10.64
C PHE A 70 9.54 -2.41 11.10
N ARG A 71 10.32 -3.01 10.20
CA ARG A 71 11.31 -4.05 10.54
C ARG A 71 12.41 -3.58 11.49
N ARG A 72 12.64 -2.26 11.61
CA ARG A 72 13.57 -1.71 12.62
C ARG A 72 13.04 -1.87 14.05
N PHE A 73 11.72 -1.98 14.21
CA PHE A 73 11.07 -2.07 15.51
C PHE A 73 10.58 -3.49 15.83
N LEU A 74 10.38 -4.33 14.80
CA LEU A 74 9.88 -5.69 14.94
C LEU A 74 11.00 -6.72 14.80
N PRO A 75 11.02 -7.79 15.62
CA PRO A 75 11.95 -8.89 15.42
C PRO A 75 11.67 -9.62 14.11
N ASN A 76 12.72 -10.02 13.39
CA ASN A 76 12.60 -10.79 12.16
C ASN A 76 12.14 -12.22 12.48
N LEU A 77 10.87 -12.55 12.19
CA LEU A 77 10.28 -13.87 12.44
C LEU A 77 10.47 -14.88 11.28
N GLY A 78 11.58 -14.76 10.55
CA GLY A 78 11.87 -15.63 9.41
C GLY A 78 10.90 -15.40 8.24
N PRO A 79 10.37 -16.45 7.57
CA PRO A 79 9.50 -16.30 6.40
C PRO A 79 8.12 -15.71 6.70
N PHE A 80 7.71 -15.66 7.97
CA PHE A 80 6.51 -14.96 8.42
C PHE A 80 6.87 -13.53 8.79
N ASP A 81 6.79 -12.63 7.82
CA ASP A 81 6.99 -11.20 8.06
C ASP A 81 5.71 -10.61 8.69
N LEU A 82 5.78 -10.14 9.94
CA LEU A 82 4.69 -9.40 10.59
C LEU A 82 4.70 -7.90 10.23
N SER A 83 5.79 -7.40 9.65
CA SER A 83 5.88 -5.99 9.23
C SER A 83 4.75 -5.57 8.30
N PRO A 84 4.24 -6.38 7.34
CA PRO A 84 3.16 -5.99 6.47
C PRO A 84 1.83 -5.81 7.21
N MET A 85 1.57 -6.55 8.28
CA MET A 85 0.35 -6.37 9.09
C MET A 85 0.37 -5.01 9.79
N VAL A 86 1.48 -4.68 10.45
CA VAL A 86 1.64 -3.39 11.14
C VAL A 86 1.67 -2.23 10.13
N ALA A 87 2.39 -2.40 9.03
CA ALA A 87 2.45 -1.43 7.95
C ALA A 87 1.06 -1.14 7.36
N THR A 88 0.26 -2.17 7.09
CA THR A 88 -1.10 -2.00 6.59
C THR A 88 -1.99 -1.27 7.60
N PHE A 89 -1.88 -1.62 8.88
CA PHE A 89 -2.65 -0.94 9.94
C PHE A 89 -2.32 0.55 10.02
N VAL A 90 -1.03 0.90 10.03
CA VAL A 90 -0.58 2.30 10.03
C VAL A 90 -1.02 3.02 8.76
N LEU A 91 -0.91 2.37 7.59
CA LEU A 91 -1.34 2.94 6.33
C LEU A 91 -2.83 3.29 6.32
N ILE A 92 -3.69 2.42 6.88
CA ILE A 92 -5.13 2.67 6.97
C ILE A 92 -5.42 3.88 7.87
N ILE A 93 -4.74 4.00 9.01
CA ILE A 93 -4.90 5.18 9.89
C ILE A 93 -4.51 6.46 9.14
N VAL A 94 -3.34 6.45 8.48
CA VAL A 94 -2.86 7.59 7.69
C VAL A 94 -3.85 7.93 6.57
N TRP A 95 -4.39 6.94 5.88
CA TRP A 95 -5.39 7.13 4.84
C TRP A 95 -6.64 7.85 5.39
N GLN A 96 -7.24 7.34 6.46
CA GLN A 96 -8.45 7.95 7.04
C GLN A 96 -8.22 9.40 7.48
N ILE A 97 -7.07 9.69 8.07
CA ILE A 97 -6.71 11.06 8.48
C ILE A 97 -6.53 11.95 7.25
N VAL A 98 -5.71 11.53 6.29
CA VAL A 98 -5.37 12.36 5.12
C VAL A 98 -6.61 12.65 4.28
N VAL A 99 -7.41 11.62 3.95
CA VAL A 99 -8.62 11.80 3.14
C VAL A 99 -9.69 12.58 3.90
N GLY A 100 -9.85 12.33 5.20
CA GLY A 100 -10.77 13.09 6.04
C GLY A 100 -10.43 14.58 6.12
N LEU A 101 -9.14 14.94 6.17
CA LEU A 101 -8.68 16.34 6.17
C LEU A 101 -8.85 17.03 4.82
N ILE A 102 -8.84 16.29 3.71
CA ILE A 102 -9.04 16.84 2.37
C ILE A 102 -10.54 17.06 2.11
N ALA A 103 -11.36 16.07 2.46
CA ALA A 103 -12.81 16.08 2.22
C ALA A 103 -13.58 16.99 3.18
N GLY A 104 -13.22 17.00 4.47
CA GLY A 104 -13.87 17.81 5.51
C GLY A 104 -13.46 19.27 5.43
#